data_AF-A0A7V8ZQJ7-F1
#
_entry.id   AF-A0A7V8ZQJ7-F1
#
_cell.length_a   1.000
_cell.length_b   1.000
_cell.length_c   1.000
_cell.angle_alpha   90.00
_cell.angle_beta   90.00
_cell.angle_gamma   90.00
#
_symmetry.space_group_name_H-M   'P 1'
#
loop_
_entity.id
_entity.type
_entity.pdbx_description
1 polymer ?
#
loop_
_entity_poly.entity_id
_entity_poly.type
_entity_poly.pdbx_seq_one_letter_code
_entity_poly.pdbx_strand_id
1 'polypeptide(L)'
;MAASHARAGATIKFDDDKFFSIGAGLRTSFVAVEDAAPDGSSSSNDFVLDNIRLYTEGQINKYIKGTFNTERRGSGDFPDGIQVLDAIARFEFNKVFNIWGGRMLPPSDRANLDGPFYLNAWQFPGVVSNYPNLAVGRDNGVQIWGKPLAEKLVYSVGAFEGHNNVAGGSSDSDNFLYAGRLAFNFLDPEPTPAYYTASTYYGAKDILTLAVVYQYQQDGVGTTALSDDFSAFSVDALFEKNLSGIGVITLEGAYYNYDLGDVPDCGSGEPGAAACPGGRNVGGQVDGNAYLATVAYLIP
;
A
#
# COMPACT_ATOMS: atom_id res chain seq x y z
N MET A 1 -15.31 -15.56 23.30
CA MET A 1 -14.26 -15.10 24.24
C MET A 1 -13.59 -13.92 23.56
N ALA A 2 -13.67 -12.71 24.13
CA ALA A 2 -13.13 -11.52 23.47
C ALA A 2 -11.60 -11.58 23.49
N ALA A 3 -10.97 -11.61 22.32
CA ALA A 3 -9.54 -11.44 22.20
C ALA A 3 -9.15 -10.12 22.87
N SER A 4 -8.29 -10.21 23.89
CA SER A 4 -7.64 -9.08 24.54
C SER A 4 -7.08 -8.14 23.49
N HIS A 5 -7.67 -6.94 23.36
CA HIS A 5 -7.12 -5.88 22.52
C HIS A 5 -5.69 -5.60 22.95
N ALA A 6 -4.72 -5.98 22.12
CA ALA A 6 -3.36 -5.46 22.25
C ALA A 6 -3.46 -3.93 22.15
N ARG A 7 -3.35 -3.23 23.28
CA ARG A 7 -3.31 -1.76 23.29
C ARG A 7 -1.93 -1.31 22.83
N ALA A 8 -1.69 -1.39 21.53
CA ALA A 8 -0.43 -0.96 20.92
C ALA A 8 -0.34 0.57 20.73
N GLY A 9 -1.25 1.34 21.36
CA GLY A 9 -1.27 2.80 21.24
C GLY A 9 -1.96 3.52 22.40
N ALA A 10 -1.69 4.81 22.49
CA ALA A 10 -2.24 5.74 23.46
C ALA A 10 -2.82 6.96 22.74
N THR A 11 -3.99 7.42 23.19
CA THR A 11 -4.61 8.66 22.72
C THR A 11 -4.71 9.64 23.86
N ILE A 12 -4.11 10.81 23.67
CA ILE A 12 -4.19 11.97 24.56
C ILE A 12 -5.25 12.89 23.99
N LYS A 13 -6.39 13.01 24.67
CA LYS A 13 -7.46 13.95 24.31
C LYS A 13 -7.24 15.28 25.02
N PHE A 14 -7.29 16.37 24.28
CA PHE A 14 -7.29 17.73 24.83
C PHE A 14 -8.73 18.25 24.99
N ASP A 15 -9.61 17.91 24.05
CA ASP A 15 -11.07 18.10 24.12
C ASP A 15 -11.76 17.07 23.19
N ASP A 16 -13.06 17.25 22.90
CA ASP A 16 -13.83 16.34 22.03
C ASP A 16 -13.33 16.31 20.58
N ASP A 17 -12.80 17.44 20.10
CA ASP A 17 -12.37 17.65 18.71
C ASP A 17 -10.84 17.75 18.60
N LYS A 18 -10.09 17.57 19.67
CA LYS A 18 -8.62 17.69 19.70
C LYS A 18 -7.97 16.52 20.40
N PHE A 19 -7.10 15.82 19.70
CA PHE A 19 -6.33 14.73 20.28
C PHE A 19 -4.99 14.54 19.58
N PHE A 20 -4.12 13.81 20.25
CA PHE A 20 -2.93 13.20 19.68
C PHE A 20 -2.95 11.70 19.99
N SER A 21 -2.64 10.87 18.99
CA SER A 21 -2.55 9.42 19.13
C SER A 21 -1.16 8.95 18.69
N ILE A 22 -0.62 8.01 19.45
CA ILE A 22 0.64 7.32 19.13
C ILE A 22 0.41 5.82 19.21
N GLY A 23 0.97 5.08 18.26
CA GLY A 23 0.97 3.62 18.28
C GLY A 23 2.23 3.07 17.63
N ALA A 24 2.44 1.76 17.75
CA ALA A 24 3.58 1.09 17.14
C ALA A 24 3.17 -0.23 16.47
N GLY A 25 3.87 -0.58 15.40
CA GLY A 25 3.79 -1.88 14.74
C GLY A 25 5.17 -2.52 14.69
N LEU A 26 5.26 -3.82 14.97
CA LEU A 26 6.48 -4.62 14.90
C LEU A 26 6.19 -5.92 14.17
N ARG A 27 7.03 -6.28 13.19
CA ARG A 27 7.02 -7.58 12.53
C ARG A 27 8.43 -8.14 12.54
N THR A 28 8.55 -9.40 12.91
CA THR A 28 9.81 -10.14 12.98
C THR A 28 9.61 -11.54 12.47
N SER A 29 10.61 -12.10 11.79
CA SER A 29 10.56 -13.46 11.26
C SER A 29 11.81 -14.25 11.63
N PHE A 30 11.67 -15.57 11.60
CA PHE A 30 12.80 -16.50 11.54
C PHE A 30 12.73 -17.21 10.20
N VAL A 31 13.82 -17.17 9.45
CA VAL A 31 13.91 -17.73 8.10
C VAL A 31 15.04 -18.76 8.07
N ALA A 32 14.73 -19.96 7.57
CA ALA A 32 15.72 -20.99 7.29
C ALA A 32 15.64 -21.39 5.82
N VAL A 33 16.73 -21.18 5.08
CA VAL A 33 16.82 -21.48 3.65
C VAL A 33 17.95 -22.46 3.40
N GLU A 34 17.66 -23.58 2.75
CA GLU A 34 18.68 -24.58 2.37
C GLU A 34 19.75 -23.97 1.45
N ASP A 35 21.00 -24.40 1.63
CA ASP A 35 22.18 -23.97 0.85
C ASP A 35 22.43 -22.44 0.79
N ALA A 36 21.81 -21.67 1.69
CA ALA A 36 21.89 -20.22 1.73
C ALA A 36 22.79 -19.68 2.86
N ALA A 37 23.41 -20.56 3.66
CA ALA A 37 24.42 -20.13 4.61
C ALA A 37 25.65 -19.55 3.88
N PRO A 38 26.49 -18.74 4.56
CA PRO A 38 27.68 -18.13 3.94
C PRO A 38 28.71 -19.11 3.37
N ASP A 39 28.65 -20.39 3.75
CA ASP A 39 29.48 -21.46 3.20
C ASP A 39 28.95 -22.02 1.87
N GLY A 40 27.76 -21.59 1.42
CA GLY A 40 27.10 -22.01 0.20
C GLY A 40 26.58 -23.45 0.19
N SER A 41 26.47 -24.10 1.35
CA SER A 41 26.05 -25.51 1.45
C SER A 41 25.31 -25.90 2.72
N SER A 42 25.34 -25.06 3.76
CA SER A 42 24.52 -25.23 4.96
C SER A 42 23.22 -24.44 4.82
N SER A 43 22.19 -24.81 5.60
CA SER A 43 20.99 -23.98 5.72
C SER A 43 21.29 -22.66 6.44
N SER A 44 20.78 -21.53 5.92
CA SER A 44 20.75 -20.28 6.66
C SER A 44 19.77 -20.37 7.84
N ASN A 45 19.97 -19.54 8.86
CA ASN A 45 19.12 -19.47 10.05
C ASN A 45 19.12 -18.02 10.54
N ASP A 46 18.18 -17.22 10.02
CA ASP A 46 18.21 -15.78 10.14
C ASP A 46 17.02 -15.27 10.96
N PHE A 47 17.31 -14.44 11.98
CA PHE A 47 16.30 -13.64 12.66
C PHE A 47 16.21 -12.28 12.00
N VAL A 48 15.04 -11.91 11.51
CA VAL A 48 14.83 -10.70 10.72
C VAL A 48 13.87 -9.76 11.42
N LEU A 49 14.26 -8.48 11.52
CA LEU A 49 13.36 -7.39 11.85
C LEU A 49 12.68 -6.90 10.56
N ASP A 50 11.54 -7.48 10.21
CA ASP A 50 10.86 -7.20 8.94
C ASP A 50 10.37 -5.75 8.88
N ASN A 51 9.65 -5.30 9.91
CA ASN A 51 9.09 -3.95 9.99
C ASN A 51 9.12 -3.41 11.42
N ILE A 52 9.40 -2.13 11.56
CA ILE A 52 9.07 -1.38 12.77
C ILE A 52 8.53 -0.01 12.36
N ARG A 53 7.30 0.28 12.81
CA ARG A 53 6.61 1.53 12.51
C ARG A 53 6.24 2.25 13.78
N LEU A 54 6.47 3.56 13.80
CA LEU A 54 5.82 4.46 14.74
C LEU A 54 4.67 5.15 14.01
N TYR A 55 3.47 4.99 14.54
CA TYR A 55 2.26 5.62 14.03
C TYR A 55 1.92 6.83 14.88
N THR A 56 1.72 8.00 14.26
CA THR A 56 1.21 9.17 14.97
C THR A 56 0.11 9.87 14.19
N GLU A 57 -0.91 10.30 14.91
CA GLU A 57 -2.03 11.08 14.37
C GLU A 57 -2.35 12.24 15.31
N GLY A 58 -2.62 13.41 14.74
CA GLY A 58 -3.13 14.57 15.47
C GLY A 58 -4.44 15.04 14.87
N GLN A 59 -5.38 15.46 15.72
CA GLN A 59 -6.59 16.18 15.32
C GLN A 59 -6.58 17.55 16.01
N ILE A 60 -6.66 18.61 15.21
CA ILE A 60 -6.60 20.01 15.68
C ILE A 60 -8.01 20.60 15.83
N ASN A 61 -8.96 20.10 15.04
CA ASN A 61 -10.40 20.31 15.17
C ASN A 61 -11.14 19.20 14.41
N LYS A 62 -12.49 19.22 14.40
CA LYS A 62 -13.33 18.25 13.69
C LYS A 62 -13.02 18.01 12.20
N TYR A 63 -12.34 18.94 11.53
CA TYR A 63 -12.05 18.86 10.09
C TYR A 63 -10.57 18.72 9.76
N ILE A 64 -9.66 19.21 10.61
CA ILE A 64 -8.24 19.28 10.31
C ILE A 64 -7.49 18.27 11.18
N LYS A 65 -6.89 17.29 10.50
CA LYS A 65 -6.07 16.23 11.08
C LYS A 65 -4.72 16.16 10.40
N GLY A 66 -3.80 15.45 11.02
CA GLY A 66 -2.47 15.18 10.48
C GLY A 66 -2.02 13.78 10.84
N THR A 67 -1.22 13.17 9.98
CA THR A 67 -0.59 11.86 10.22
C THR A 67 0.91 11.99 9.96
N PHE A 68 1.73 11.47 10.87
CA PHE A 68 3.17 11.36 10.69
C PHE A 68 3.64 9.97 11.14
N ASN A 69 3.90 9.09 10.18
CA ASN A 69 4.31 7.73 10.45
C ASN A 69 5.74 7.49 9.95
N THR A 70 6.47 6.62 10.64
CA THR A 70 7.82 6.22 10.25
C THR A 70 7.89 4.71 10.00
N GLU A 71 8.91 4.29 9.26
CA GLU A 71 9.23 2.89 9.02
C GLU A 71 10.75 2.70 9.05
N ARG A 72 11.20 1.50 9.47
CA ARG A 72 12.60 1.11 9.33
C ARG A 72 12.99 0.99 7.87
N ARG A 73 14.12 1.59 7.51
CA ARG A 73 14.76 1.41 6.22
C ARG A 73 16.25 1.16 6.43
N GLY A 74 16.68 -0.06 6.14
CA GLY A 74 18.09 -0.42 6.12
C GLY A 74 18.66 -0.40 4.71
N SER A 75 19.83 0.21 4.51
CA SER A 75 20.68 -0.04 3.34
C SER A 75 22.13 0.40 3.60
N GLY A 76 23.11 -0.39 3.16
CA GLY A 76 24.53 -0.05 3.26
C GLY A 76 25.03 0.11 4.70
N ASP A 77 25.87 1.12 4.95
CA ASP A 77 26.51 1.41 6.25
C ASP A 77 25.52 1.88 7.35
N PHE A 78 24.24 2.11 6.99
CA PHE A 78 23.15 2.39 7.92
C PHE A 78 22.08 1.31 7.80
N PRO A 79 22.33 0.09 8.34
CA PRO A 79 21.41 -1.04 8.21
C PRO A 79 20.08 -0.85 8.95
N ASP A 80 19.97 0.17 9.82
CA ASP A 80 18.78 0.48 10.63
C ASP A 80 18.41 1.97 10.58
N GLY A 81 18.29 2.54 9.37
CA GLY A 81 17.75 3.88 9.19
C GLY A 81 16.25 3.96 9.49
N ILE A 82 15.75 5.17 9.72
CA ILE A 82 14.32 5.47 9.82
C ILE A 82 13.95 6.38 8.66
N GLN A 83 12.86 6.05 7.96
CA GLN A 83 12.30 6.91 6.93
C GLN A 83 10.90 7.40 7.30
N VAL A 84 10.53 8.55 6.75
CA VAL A 84 9.15 9.04 6.77
C VAL A 84 8.32 8.15 5.85
N LEU A 85 7.35 7.47 6.45
CA LEU A 85 6.39 6.62 5.76
C LEU A 85 5.19 7.44 5.30
N ASP A 86 4.52 8.11 6.23
CA ASP A 86 3.37 8.97 5.96
C ASP A 86 3.63 10.37 6.54
N ALA A 87 3.24 11.40 5.82
CA ALA A 87 3.26 12.80 6.27
C ALA A 87 2.10 13.53 5.59
N ILE A 88 0.93 13.48 6.22
CA ILE A 88 -0.36 13.80 5.58
C ILE A 88 -1.03 14.95 6.32
N ALA A 89 -1.40 15.99 5.60
CA ALA A 89 -2.43 16.95 6.02
C ALA A 89 -3.80 16.44 5.57
N ARG A 90 -4.73 16.29 6.51
CA ARG A 90 -6.02 15.63 6.30
C ARG A 90 -7.16 16.61 6.57
N PHE A 91 -7.89 16.96 5.52
CA PHE A 91 -9.11 17.77 5.59
C PHE A 91 -10.32 16.85 5.45
N GLU A 92 -10.89 16.46 6.59
CA GLU A 92 -11.96 15.46 6.67
C GLU A 92 -13.29 16.10 7.07
N PHE A 93 -14.14 16.37 6.09
CA PHE A 93 -15.40 17.10 6.30
C PHE A 93 -16.55 16.19 6.70
N ASN A 94 -16.64 15.01 6.07
CA ASN A 94 -17.71 14.04 6.29
C ASN A 94 -17.34 12.68 5.67
N LYS A 95 -18.24 11.71 5.74
CA LYS A 95 -17.98 10.38 5.16
C LYS A 95 -17.87 10.37 3.64
N VAL A 96 -18.45 11.33 2.93
CA VAL A 96 -18.62 11.31 1.47
C VAL A 96 -17.56 12.09 0.73
N PHE A 97 -16.94 13.11 1.32
CA PHE A 97 -15.93 13.93 0.64
C PHE A 97 -14.88 14.47 1.62
N ASN A 98 -13.62 14.14 1.35
CA ASN A 98 -12.44 14.53 2.12
C ASN A 98 -11.26 14.80 1.17
N ILE A 99 -10.29 15.58 1.63
CA ILE A 99 -9.08 15.94 0.86
C ILE A 99 -7.85 15.64 1.72
N TRP A 100 -6.91 14.86 1.19
CA TRP A 100 -5.62 14.60 1.83
C TRP A 100 -4.49 15.13 0.94
N GLY A 101 -3.45 15.69 1.54
CA GLY A 101 -2.25 16.18 0.85
C GLY A 101 -0.96 15.81 1.60
N GLY A 102 0.11 15.49 0.89
CA GLY A 102 1.41 15.10 1.45
C GLY A 102 1.84 13.70 1.00
N ARG A 103 2.61 13.00 1.84
CA ARG A 103 3.04 11.61 1.54
C ARG A 103 2.05 10.60 2.09
N MET A 104 1.41 9.84 1.20
CA MET A 104 0.39 8.84 1.54
C MET A 104 0.38 7.70 0.52
N LEU A 105 -0.42 6.67 0.78
CA LEU A 105 -0.68 5.62 -0.20
C LEU A 105 -1.57 6.15 -1.33
N PRO A 106 -1.10 6.18 -2.59
CA PRO A 106 -1.97 6.46 -3.73
C PRO A 106 -3.07 5.40 -3.87
N PRO A 107 -4.22 5.74 -4.49
CA PRO A 107 -5.20 4.75 -4.92
C PRO A 107 -4.53 3.62 -5.71
N SER A 108 -4.55 2.41 -5.15
CA SER A 108 -3.88 1.22 -5.66
C SER A 108 -4.72 -0.02 -5.31
N ASP A 109 -4.19 -1.23 -5.50
CA ASP A 109 -4.86 -2.48 -5.15
C ASP A 109 -5.05 -2.65 -3.63
N ARG A 110 -5.83 -3.68 -3.26
CA ARG A 110 -6.03 -4.06 -1.86
C ARG A 110 -4.72 -4.34 -1.13
N ALA A 111 -3.81 -5.13 -1.70
CA ALA A 111 -2.61 -5.56 -0.99
C ALA A 111 -1.72 -4.38 -0.56
N ASN A 112 -1.55 -3.37 -1.43
CA ASN A 112 -0.80 -2.17 -1.08
C ASN A 112 -1.53 -1.30 -0.03
N LEU A 113 -2.86 -1.19 -0.12
CA LEU A 113 -3.69 -0.41 0.81
C LEU A 113 -3.88 -1.08 2.18
N ASP A 114 -3.76 -2.40 2.26
CA ASP A 114 -3.69 -3.15 3.52
C ASP A 114 -2.36 -2.85 4.23
N GLY A 115 -1.27 -2.91 3.45
CA GLY A 115 0.07 -2.88 4.00
C GLY A 115 0.40 -4.09 4.88
N PRO A 116 1.63 -4.18 5.40
CA PRO A 116 2.17 -5.40 6.01
C PRO A 116 1.47 -5.90 7.28
N PHE A 117 0.60 -5.09 7.89
CA PHE A 117 -0.05 -5.41 9.16
C PHE A 117 -1.51 -5.87 9.00
N TYR A 118 -2.06 -5.78 7.80
CA TYR A 118 -3.46 -6.11 7.53
C TYR A 118 -3.64 -7.10 6.36
N LEU A 119 -2.54 -7.64 5.84
CA LEU A 119 -2.53 -8.71 4.84
C LEU A 119 -2.85 -10.08 5.45
N ASN A 120 -3.46 -10.96 4.64
CA ASN A 120 -3.70 -12.36 5.00
C ASN A 120 -2.42 -13.20 4.97
N ALA A 121 -1.45 -12.84 4.11
CA ALA A 121 -0.18 -13.51 4.01
C ALA A 121 0.91 -12.72 4.75
N TRP A 122 1.89 -13.42 5.32
CA TRP A 122 3.04 -12.76 5.95
C TRP A 122 3.90 -12.02 4.92
N GLN A 123 4.15 -12.63 3.76
CA GLN A 123 4.94 -11.95 2.72
C GLN A 123 4.05 -11.01 1.91
N PHE A 124 4.55 -9.79 1.67
CA PHE A 124 3.91 -8.87 0.75
C PHE A 124 3.98 -9.45 -0.68
N PRO A 125 2.88 -9.43 -1.46
CA PRO A 125 2.86 -9.97 -2.82
C PRO A 125 3.54 -9.04 -3.83
N GLY A 126 4.76 -8.59 -3.55
CA GLY A 126 5.48 -7.54 -4.30
C GLY A 126 5.91 -7.93 -5.71
N VAL A 127 5.79 -9.21 -6.08
CA VAL A 127 5.99 -9.68 -7.45
C VAL A 127 4.81 -9.29 -8.36
N VAL A 128 3.61 -9.16 -7.79
CA VAL A 128 2.38 -8.94 -8.57
C VAL A 128 1.72 -7.60 -8.27
N SER A 129 1.82 -7.10 -7.03
CA SER A 129 1.43 -5.74 -6.66
C SER A 129 2.66 -4.83 -6.75
N ASN A 130 2.89 -4.28 -7.94
CA ASN A 130 4.05 -3.46 -8.27
C ASN A 130 3.62 -2.09 -8.82
N TYR A 131 3.29 -1.15 -7.93
CA TYR A 131 3.01 0.24 -8.31
C TYR A 131 4.23 1.13 -8.06
N PRO A 132 4.45 2.19 -8.86
CA PRO A 132 5.42 3.23 -8.55
C PRO A 132 5.25 3.73 -7.11
N ASN A 133 6.35 3.74 -6.35
CA ASN A 133 6.35 4.21 -4.98
C ASN A 133 7.68 4.81 -4.53
N LEU A 134 7.57 5.90 -3.79
CA LEU A 134 8.67 6.63 -3.15
C LEU A 134 9.10 5.99 -1.82
N ALA A 135 8.15 5.46 -1.06
CA ALA A 135 8.40 4.88 0.26
C ALA A 135 7.36 3.81 0.63
N VAL A 136 7.65 2.53 0.33
CA VAL A 136 6.83 1.38 0.74
C VAL A 136 5.37 1.55 0.31
N GLY A 137 5.17 1.71 -1.00
CA GLY A 137 3.85 1.94 -1.60
C GLY A 137 3.35 3.39 -1.57
N ARG A 138 3.96 4.28 -0.76
CA ARG A 138 3.56 5.69 -0.68
C ARG A 138 4.21 6.54 -1.75
N ASP A 139 3.52 7.63 -2.09
CA ASP A 139 4.07 8.73 -2.88
C ASP A 139 3.60 10.09 -2.32
N ASN A 140 4.21 11.18 -2.79
CA ASN A 140 3.78 12.53 -2.45
C ASN A 140 2.69 12.99 -3.44
N GLY A 141 1.62 13.59 -2.94
CA GLY A 141 0.57 14.09 -3.81
C GLY A 141 -0.62 14.68 -3.07
N VAL A 142 -1.71 14.84 -3.80
CA VAL A 142 -3.01 15.25 -3.28
C VAL A 142 -4.09 14.32 -3.81
N GLN A 143 -5.03 13.95 -2.95
CA GLN A 143 -6.18 13.14 -3.37
C GLN A 143 -7.45 13.57 -2.65
N ILE A 144 -8.57 13.21 -3.28
CA ILE A 144 -9.87 13.20 -2.65
C ILE A 144 -10.32 11.77 -2.40
N TRP A 145 -11.15 11.56 -1.38
CA TRP A 145 -11.75 10.26 -1.12
C TRP A 145 -13.10 10.39 -0.41
N GLY A 146 -13.89 9.33 -0.47
CA GLY A 146 -15.21 9.28 0.16
C GLY A 146 -15.77 7.87 0.26
N LYS A 147 -16.74 7.70 1.16
CA LYS A 147 -17.51 6.49 1.47
C LYS A 147 -19.03 6.74 1.40
N PRO A 148 -19.61 7.11 0.23
CA PRO A 148 -21.06 7.26 0.07
C PRO A 148 -21.84 5.94 0.21
N LEU A 149 -23.17 6.01 0.07
CA LEU A 149 -24.07 4.83 0.08
C LEU A 149 -23.96 4.00 1.37
N ALA A 150 -24.05 4.67 2.52
CA ALA A 150 -23.84 4.04 3.83
C ALA A 150 -22.50 3.29 3.91
N GLU A 151 -21.46 3.90 3.34
CA GLU A 151 -20.08 3.40 3.27
C GLU A 151 -19.85 2.17 2.39
N LYS A 152 -20.87 1.71 1.66
CA LYS A 152 -20.72 0.57 0.76
C LYS A 152 -19.91 0.90 -0.49
N LEU A 153 -20.02 2.13 -0.98
CA LEU A 153 -19.19 2.60 -2.08
C LEU A 153 -18.03 3.40 -1.49
N VAL A 154 -16.80 3.08 -1.88
CA VAL A 154 -15.59 3.81 -1.48
C VAL A 154 -14.87 4.24 -2.74
N TYR A 155 -14.49 5.52 -2.82
CA TYR A 155 -13.71 6.04 -3.92
C TYR A 155 -12.50 6.82 -3.41
N SER A 156 -11.42 6.80 -4.17
CA SER A 156 -10.28 7.69 -4.00
C SER A 156 -9.67 8.03 -5.36
N VAL A 157 -9.30 9.30 -5.55
CA VAL A 157 -8.67 9.78 -6.79
C VAL A 157 -7.71 10.92 -6.48
N GLY A 158 -6.53 10.93 -7.12
CA GLY A 158 -5.50 11.92 -6.86
C GLY A 158 -4.46 12.05 -7.95
N ALA A 159 -3.58 13.04 -7.75
CA ALA A 159 -2.39 13.29 -8.54
C ALA A 159 -1.16 13.25 -7.63
N PHE A 160 -0.11 12.60 -8.09
CA PHE A 160 1.10 12.27 -7.32
C PHE A 160 2.35 12.56 -8.14
N GLU A 161 3.47 12.71 -7.46
CA GLU A 161 4.79 12.95 -8.05
C GLU A 161 5.13 11.92 -9.13
N GLY A 162 4.79 10.66 -8.88
CA GLY A 162 4.96 9.59 -9.83
C GLY A 162 6.38 9.07 -9.94
N HIS A 163 6.58 8.34 -11.02
CA HIS A 163 7.72 7.51 -11.33
C HIS A 163 8.77 8.26 -12.16
N ASN A 164 10.05 7.89 -12.04
CA ASN A 164 11.15 8.40 -12.86
C ASN A 164 11.32 9.93 -12.89
N ASN A 165 10.80 10.66 -11.89
CA ASN A 165 10.99 12.11 -11.78
C ASN A 165 12.36 12.47 -11.18
N VAL A 166 13.40 12.25 -11.98
CA VAL A 166 14.80 12.57 -11.67
C VAL A 166 15.53 12.98 -12.95
N ALA A 167 16.63 13.71 -12.82
CA ALA A 167 17.47 14.02 -13.97
C ALA A 167 17.95 12.73 -14.68
N GLY A 168 17.67 12.62 -15.98
CA GLY A 168 17.95 11.42 -16.78
C GLY A 168 16.84 10.37 -16.78
N GLY A 169 15.78 10.56 -15.97
CA GLY A 169 14.59 9.72 -15.97
C GLY A 169 13.62 10.10 -17.09
N SER A 170 12.64 9.24 -17.34
CA SER A 170 11.62 9.47 -18.38
C SER A 170 10.72 10.66 -18.08
N SER A 171 10.34 10.89 -16.82
CA SER A 171 9.49 12.01 -16.40
C SER A 171 10.27 13.34 -16.29
N ASP A 172 11.13 13.66 -17.27
CA ASP A 172 11.96 14.88 -17.29
C ASP A 172 11.11 16.17 -17.40
N SER A 173 9.85 16.02 -17.82
CA SER A 173 8.85 17.10 -17.86
C SER A 173 8.01 17.21 -16.58
N ASP A 174 8.35 16.49 -15.52
CA ASP A 174 7.66 16.55 -14.22
C ASP A 174 6.16 16.17 -14.32
N ASN A 175 5.85 15.13 -15.11
CA ASN A 175 4.48 14.66 -15.34
C ASN A 175 3.94 13.96 -14.09
N PHE A 176 2.75 14.37 -13.65
CA PHE A 176 2.08 13.72 -12.53
C PHE A 176 1.60 12.30 -12.87
N LEU A 177 1.65 11.42 -11.87
CA LEU A 177 0.89 10.17 -11.85
C LEU A 177 -0.53 10.43 -11.35
N TYR A 178 -1.50 10.07 -12.17
CA TYR A 178 -2.91 10.07 -11.80
C TYR A 178 -3.32 8.68 -11.33
N ALA A 179 -3.98 8.60 -10.18
CA ALA A 179 -4.40 7.33 -9.59
C ALA A 179 -5.86 7.40 -9.15
N GLY A 180 -6.60 6.33 -9.42
CA GLY A 180 -8.01 6.18 -9.04
C GLY A 180 -8.34 4.77 -8.57
N ARG A 181 -9.19 4.67 -7.54
CA ARG A 181 -9.78 3.42 -7.06
C ARG A 181 -11.27 3.63 -6.80
N LEU A 182 -12.07 2.65 -7.20
CA LEU A 182 -13.49 2.56 -6.87
C LEU A 182 -13.79 1.15 -6.34
N ALA A 183 -14.33 1.06 -5.13
CA ALA A 183 -14.67 -0.20 -4.48
C ALA A 183 -16.13 -0.22 -4.05
N PHE A 184 -16.81 -1.36 -4.23
CA PHE A 184 -18.17 -1.56 -3.78
C PHE A 184 -18.30 -2.81 -2.92
N ASN A 185 -18.88 -2.63 -1.73
CA ASN A 185 -19.22 -3.66 -0.77
C ASN A 185 -20.68 -4.11 -0.95
N PHE A 186 -20.87 -5.34 -1.42
CA PHE A 186 -22.19 -5.92 -1.64
C PHE A 186 -22.84 -6.38 -0.32
N LEU A 187 -22.04 -6.82 0.65
CA LEU A 187 -22.48 -7.24 1.99
C LEU A 187 -22.37 -6.09 3.00
N ASP A 188 -21.60 -6.24 4.08
CA ASP A 188 -21.35 -5.16 5.03
C ASP A 188 -20.29 -4.19 4.48
N PRO A 189 -20.34 -2.89 4.83
CA PRO A 189 -19.24 -1.98 4.54
C PRO A 189 -17.98 -2.38 5.33
N GLU A 190 -16.83 -2.29 4.67
CA GLU A 190 -15.53 -2.53 5.31
C GLU A 190 -15.28 -1.50 6.44
N PRO A 191 -14.99 -1.95 7.68
CA PRO A 191 -14.78 -1.11 8.86
C PRO A 191 -13.37 -0.49 8.90
N THR A 192 -12.87 -0.05 7.76
CA THR A 192 -11.55 0.57 7.63
C THR A 192 -11.63 2.10 7.69
N PRO A 193 -10.57 2.75 8.22
CA PRO A 193 -10.46 4.20 8.16
C PRO A 193 -10.21 4.65 6.71
N ALA A 194 -10.84 5.75 6.34
CA ALA A 194 -10.67 6.38 5.02
C ALA A 194 -10.91 5.41 3.84
N TYR A 195 -9.99 5.37 2.88
CA TYR A 195 -10.02 4.51 1.69
C TYR A 195 -9.12 3.27 1.82
N TYR A 196 -8.55 3.02 3.01
CA TYR A 196 -7.72 1.84 3.26
C TYR A 196 -8.55 0.55 3.26
N THR A 197 -7.86 -0.58 3.15
CA THR A 197 -8.43 -1.91 3.10
C THR A 197 -7.80 -2.81 4.17
N ALA A 198 -8.34 -4.02 4.32
CA ALA A 198 -7.68 -5.14 4.98
C ALA A 198 -7.97 -6.43 4.22
N SER A 199 -7.08 -7.42 4.28
CA SER A 199 -7.31 -8.75 3.70
C SER A 199 -8.26 -9.61 4.54
N THR A 200 -8.52 -9.25 5.81
CA THR A 200 -9.44 -9.98 6.68
C THR A 200 -10.00 -9.10 7.79
N TYR A 201 -11.21 -9.43 8.23
CA TYR A 201 -11.89 -8.81 9.37
C TYR A 201 -12.15 -9.80 10.51
N TYR A 202 -11.54 -10.98 10.43
CA TYR A 202 -11.63 -12.05 11.42
C TYR A 202 -13.09 -12.41 11.78
N GLY A 203 -14.01 -12.28 10.82
CA GLY A 203 -15.43 -12.57 10.99
C GLY A 203 -16.23 -11.50 11.74
N ALA A 204 -15.65 -10.32 12.00
CA ALA A 204 -16.37 -9.19 12.60
C ALA A 204 -17.44 -8.60 11.67
N LYS A 205 -17.30 -8.83 10.36
CA LYS A 205 -18.21 -8.41 9.29
C LYS A 205 -18.28 -9.49 8.21
N ASP A 206 -19.40 -9.56 7.51
CA ASP A 206 -19.50 -10.34 6.29
C ASP A 206 -19.18 -9.42 5.11
N ILE A 207 -18.10 -9.73 4.39
CA ILE A 207 -17.56 -8.85 3.34
C ILE A 207 -17.70 -9.52 1.97
N LEU A 208 -18.13 -8.73 0.99
CA LEU A 208 -17.99 -9.04 -0.42
C LEU A 208 -17.68 -7.73 -1.12
N THR A 209 -16.42 -7.49 -1.41
CA THR A 209 -15.94 -6.28 -2.08
C THR A 209 -15.44 -6.62 -3.46
N LEU A 210 -15.78 -5.77 -4.43
CA LEU A 210 -15.12 -5.70 -5.73
C LEU A 210 -14.59 -4.29 -5.91
N ALA A 211 -13.35 -4.16 -6.37
CA ALA A 211 -12.73 -2.88 -6.66
C ALA A 211 -12.05 -2.88 -8.02
N VAL A 212 -12.02 -1.69 -8.63
CA VAL A 212 -11.25 -1.39 -9.83
C VAL A 212 -10.27 -0.27 -9.54
N VAL A 213 -9.09 -0.36 -10.14
CA VAL A 213 -7.99 0.59 -9.96
C VAL A 213 -7.44 0.94 -11.33
N TYR A 214 -7.07 2.21 -11.50
CA TYR A 214 -6.31 2.67 -12.64
C TYR A 214 -5.27 3.69 -12.19
N GLN A 215 -4.02 3.50 -12.63
CA GLN A 215 -2.97 4.50 -12.56
C GLN A 215 -2.45 4.81 -13.96
N TYR A 216 -2.10 6.06 -14.21
CA TYR A 216 -1.52 6.51 -15.47
C TYR A 216 -0.53 7.65 -15.22
N GLN A 217 0.59 7.62 -15.91
CA GLN A 217 1.55 8.71 -15.95
C GLN A 217 2.14 8.83 -17.36
N GLN A 218 2.08 10.03 -17.91
CA GLN A 218 2.74 10.34 -19.17
C GLN A 218 4.26 10.31 -18.99
N ASP A 219 5.00 9.69 -19.92
CA ASP A 219 6.45 9.49 -19.82
C ASP A 219 6.86 8.80 -18.49
N GLY A 220 6.05 7.86 -18.02
CA GLY A 220 6.21 7.19 -16.73
C GLY A 220 7.34 6.15 -16.70
N VAL A 221 7.82 5.67 -17.85
CA VAL A 221 8.85 4.62 -17.92
C VAL A 221 10.01 4.95 -18.85
N GLY A 222 11.18 4.37 -18.56
CA GLY A 222 12.37 4.48 -19.38
C GLY A 222 13.34 5.57 -18.91
N THR A 223 13.90 6.32 -19.84
CA THR A 223 14.89 7.39 -19.59
C THR A 223 14.56 8.63 -20.42
N THR A 224 15.24 9.75 -20.19
CA THR A 224 15.01 10.97 -20.99
C THR A 224 15.23 10.79 -22.50
N ALA A 225 16.06 9.81 -22.89
CA ALA A 225 16.36 9.55 -24.30
C ALA A 225 15.33 8.63 -24.98
N LEU A 226 14.61 7.83 -24.20
CA LEU A 226 13.64 6.85 -24.65
C LEU A 226 12.64 6.66 -23.52
N SER A 227 11.46 7.25 -23.69
CA SER A 227 10.36 7.22 -22.73
C SER A 227 9.08 6.71 -23.39
N ASP A 228 8.20 6.18 -22.56
CA ASP A 228 6.80 5.94 -22.91
C ASP A 228 5.93 6.08 -21.66
N ASP A 229 4.63 6.00 -21.85
CA ASP A 229 3.64 6.14 -20.80
C ASP A 229 3.59 4.90 -19.90
N PHE A 230 3.31 5.13 -18.62
CA PHE A 230 2.99 4.07 -17.68
C PHE A 230 1.47 4.00 -17.50
N SER A 231 0.90 2.80 -17.58
CA SER A 231 -0.43 2.55 -17.06
C SER A 231 -0.52 1.25 -16.27
N ALA A 232 -1.36 1.25 -15.23
CA ALA A 232 -1.65 0.07 -14.42
C ALA A 232 -3.14 -0.04 -14.16
N PHE A 233 -3.76 -1.10 -14.68
CA PHE A 233 -5.14 -1.47 -14.42
C PHE A 233 -5.18 -2.68 -13.48
N SER A 234 -6.04 -2.64 -12.46
CA SER A 234 -6.28 -3.84 -11.65
C SER A 234 -7.73 -3.95 -11.19
N VAL A 235 -8.12 -5.20 -10.91
CA VAL A 235 -9.38 -5.56 -10.28
C VAL A 235 -9.06 -6.45 -9.10
N ASP A 236 -9.58 -6.13 -7.92
CA ASP A 236 -9.44 -6.97 -6.73
C ASP A 236 -10.79 -7.27 -6.09
N ALA A 237 -10.87 -8.42 -5.45
CA ALA A 237 -12.04 -8.88 -4.74
C ALA A 237 -11.67 -9.50 -3.39
N LEU A 238 -12.51 -9.26 -2.40
CA LEU A 238 -12.46 -9.91 -1.09
C LEU A 238 -13.83 -10.47 -0.75
N PHE A 239 -13.87 -11.74 -0.37
CA PHE A 239 -15.03 -12.38 0.23
C PHE A 239 -14.63 -12.92 1.60
N GLU A 240 -15.30 -12.45 2.66
CA GLU A 240 -15.16 -13.00 4.01
C GLU A 240 -16.54 -13.34 4.56
N LYS A 241 -16.66 -14.54 5.13
CA LYS A 241 -17.91 -15.01 5.73
C LYS A 241 -17.66 -15.63 7.09
N ASN A 242 -18.33 -15.10 8.12
CA ASN A 242 -18.40 -15.76 9.42
C ASN A 242 -19.40 -16.92 9.36
N LEU A 243 -18.90 -18.15 9.46
CA LEU A 243 -19.72 -19.38 9.44
C LEU A 243 -20.18 -19.77 10.85
N SER A 244 -20.25 -18.79 11.76
CA SER A 244 -20.53 -18.98 13.19
C SER A 244 -19.49 -19.93 13.82
N GLY A 245 -19.87 -20.75 14.81
CA GLY A 245 -18.96 -21.64 15.54
C GLY A 245 -18.22 -22.71 14.72
N ILE A 246 -18.28 -22.64 13.39
CA ILE A 246 -17.49 -23.45 12.46
C ILE A 246 -16.14 -22.75 12.17
N GLY A 247 -16.13 -21.43 12.04
CA GLY A 247 -14.94 -20.63 11.70
C GLY A 247 -15.26 -19.47 10.76
N VAL A 248 -14.21 -18.87 10.20
CA VAL A 248 -14.32 -17.80 9.19
C VAL A 248 -13.58 -18.25 7.94
N ILE A 249 -14.23 -18.12 6.78
CA ILE A 249 -13.58 -18.31 5.48
C ILE A 249 -13.32 -16.96 4.82
N THR A 250 -12.10 -16.79 4.31
CA THR A 250 -11.68 -15.59 3.59
C THR A 250 -11.05 -15.98 2.26
N LEU A 251 -11.57 -15.41 1.18
CA LEU A 251 -11.09 -15.58 -0.19
C LEU A 251 -10.73 -14.20 -0.72
N GLU A 252 -9.51 -14.04 -1.22
CA GLU A 252 -9.06 -12.81 -1.84
C GLU A 252 -8.44 -13.11 -3.19
N GLY A 253 -8.66 -12.25 -4.18
CA GLY A 253 -7.98 -12.36 -5.46
C GLY A 253 -7.86 -11.03 -6.16
N ALA A 254 -6.84 -10.91 -7.01
CA ALA A 254 -6.61 -9.74 -7.83
C ALA A 254 -6.05 -10.11 -9.20
N TYR A 255 -6.39 -9.30 -10.19
CA TYR A 255 -5.81 -9.29 -11.53
C TYR A 255 -5.13 -7.95 -11.76
N TYR A 256 -3.95 -7.98 -12.37
CA TYR A 256 -3.17 -6.81 -12.71
C TYR A 256 -2.79 -6.84 -14.18
N ASN A 257 -2.84 -5.68 -14.81
CA ASN A 257 -2.26 -5.40 -16.12
C ASN A 257 -1.43 -4.12 -15.98
N TYR A 258 -0.12 -4.28 -16.12
CA TYR A 258 0.83 -3.18 -16.27
C TYR A 258 1.10 -3.05 -17.76
N ASP A 259 1.07 -1.83 -18.30
CA ASP A 259 1.34 -1.52 -19.70
C ASP A 259 2.31 -0.35 -19.74
N LEU A 260 3.46 -0.59 -20.38
CA LEU A 260 4.61 0.31 -20.47
C LEU A 260 4.78 0.86 -21.90
N GLY A 261 3.79 0.66 -22.78
CA GLY A 261 3.91 0.99 -24.19
C GLY A 261 4.99 0.16 -24.89
N ASP A 262 5.79 0.81 -25.73
CA ASP A 262 6.83 0.18 -26.54
C ASP A 262 8.23 0.28 -25.90
N VAL A 263 8.34 0.84 -24.68
CA VAL A 263 9.62 1.10 -24.01
C VAL A 263 9.72 0.32 -22.70
N PRO A 264 10.73 -0.57 -22.54
CA PRO A 264 10.99 -1.18 -21.25
C PRO A 264 11.47 -0.11 -20.26
N ASP A 265 11.01 -0.20 -19.02
CA ASP A 265 11.46 0.71 -17.99
C ASP A 265 12.95 0.52 -17.68
N CYS A 266 13.62 1.58 -17.23
CA CYS A 266 15.02 1.47 -16.88
C CYS A 266 15.19 0.44 -15.74
N GLY A 267 16.31 -0.28 -15.72
CA GLY A 267 16.65 -1.17 -14.62
C GLY A 267 15.70 -2.35 -14.41
N SER A 268 14.72 -2.57 -15.30
CA SER A 268 13.78 -3.70 -15.21
C SER A 268 14.45 -5.06 -15.39
N GLY A 269 15.62 -5.09 -16.04
CA GLY A 269 16.34 -6.31 -16.40
C GLY A 269 15.86 -6.96 -17.69
N GLU A 270 14.87 -6.37 -18.36
CA GLU A 270 14.35 -6.83 -19.64
C GLU A 270 15.32 -6.51 -20.80
N PRO A 271 15.33 -7.30 -21.90
CA PRO A 271 16.12 -6.98 -23.08
C PRO A 271 15.79 -5.58 -23.62
N GLY A 272 16.80 -4.71 -23.67
CA GLY A 272 16.64 -3.33 -24.12
C GLY A 272 16.45 -2.31 -23.01
N ALA A 273 16.26 -2.73 -21.75
CA ALA A 273 16.19 -1.83 -20.61
C ALA A 273 17.54 -1.12 -20.39
N ALA A 274 17.50 0.21 -20.30
CA ALA A 274 18.67 1.02 -19.96
C ALA A 274 19.00 0.93 -18.46
N ALA A 275 20.22 1.31 -18.08
CA ALA A 275 20.52 1.54 -16.67
C ALA A 275 19.75 2.75 -16.15
N CYS A 276 19.15 2.65 -14.95
CA CYS A 276 18.45 3.78 -14.37
C CYS A 276 19.38 4.90 -13.91
N PRO A 277 18.92 6.16 -13.97
CA PRO A 277 19.49 7.20 -13.13
C PRO A 277 19.33 6.83 -11.66
N GLY A 278 20.26 7.27 -10.80
CA GLY A 278 20.12 7.09 -9.36
C GLY A 278 18.97 7.93 -8.81
N GLY A 279 18.19 7.39 -7.88
CA GLY A 279 17.04 8.10 -7.34
C GLY A 279 16.16 7.24 -6.43
N ARG A 280 15.00 7.78 -6.06
CA ARG A 280 13.92 7.02 -5.42
C ARG A 280 12.73 7.03 -6.38
N ASN A 281 11.92 5.97 -6.34
CA ASN A 281 10.82 5.78 -7.28
C ASN A 281 11.27 5.81 -8.75
N VAL A 282 12.34 5.08 -9.05
CA VAL A 282 12.96 5.03 -10.38
C VAL A 282 13.16 3.58 -10.78
N GLY A 283 12.71 3.24 -11.97
CA GLY A 283 12.93 1.95 -12.61
C GLY A 283 12.17 0.77 -12.04
N GLY A 284 12.40 -0.38 -12.67
CA GLY A 284 11.95 -1.69 -12.19
C GLY A 284 10.49 -2.01 -12.47
N GLN A 285 9.78 -1.20 -13.26
CA GLN A 285 8.49 -1.60 -13.81
C GLN A 285 8.69 -2.66 -14.90
N VAL A 286 7.74 -3.59 -14.99
CA VAL A 286 7.74 -4.68 -15.98
C VAL A 286 6.35 -4.76 -16.58
N ASP A 287 6.28 -4.83 -17.90
CA ASP A 287 5.03 -4.98 -18.66
C ASP A 287 4.41 -6.37 -18.45
N GLY A 288 3.08 -6.43 -18.42
CA GLY A 288 2.35 -7.68 -18.51
C GLY A 288 1.26 -7.88 -17.46
N ASN A 289 0.85 -9.14 -17.33
CA ASN A 289 -0.31 -9.53 -16.54
C ASN A 289 0.10 -10.37 -15.32
N ALA A 290 -0.55 -10.12 -14.19
CA ALA A 290 -0.32 -10.87 -12.97
C ALA A 290 -1.63 -11.23 -12.26
N TYR A 291 -1.56 -12.27 -11.43
CA TYR A 291 -2.69 -12.78 -10.66
C TYR A 291 -2.27 -13.03 -9.22
N LEU A 292 -3.10 -12.62 -8.28
CA LEU A 292 -3.00 -12.95 -6.86
C LEU A 292 -4.22 -13.75 -6.45
N ALA A 293 -4.04 -14.79 -5.65
CA ALA A 293 -5.12 -15.51 -5.00
C ALA A 293 -4.70 -15.96 -3.61
N THR A 294 -5.55 -15.75 -2.62
CA THR A 294 -5.35 -16.27 -1.26
C THR A 294 -6.62 -16.93 -0.75
N VAL A 295 -6.44 -17.97 0.06
CA VAL A 295 -7.50 -18.68 0.76
C VAL A 295 -7.06 -18.81 2.21
N ALA A 296 -7.89 -18.32 3.13
CA ALA A 296 -7.66 -18.42 4.56
C ALA A 296 -8.87 -19.02 5.26
N TYR A 297 -8.60 -19.76 6.33
CA TYR A 297 -9.62 -20.31 7.22
C TYR A 297 -9.19 -20.07 8.67
N LEU A 298 -10.00 -19.30 9.40
CA LEU A 298 -9.80 -19.05 10.83
C LEU A 298 -10.65 -20.04 11.64
N ILE A 299 -9.98 -20.86 12.45
CA ILE A 299 -10.63 -21.77 13.39
C ILE A 299 -11.25 -21.01 14.59
N PRO A 300 -12.33 -21.54 15.21
CA PRO A 300 -13.03 -20.91 16.34
C PRO A 300 -12.19 -20.69 17.61
#